data_AF-A0A7S4AYU6-F1
#
_entry.id   AF-A0A7S4AYU6-F1
#
_cell.length_a   1.000
_cell.length_b   1.000
_cell.length_c   1.000
_cell.angle_alpha   90.00
_cell.angle_beta   90.00
_cell.angle_gamma   90.00
#
_symmetry.space_group_name_H-M   'P 1'
#
loop_
_entity.id
_entity.type
_entity.pdbx_description
1 polymer ?
#
loop_
_entity_poly.entity_id
_entity_poly.type
_entity_poly.pdbx_seq_one_letter_code
_entity_poly.pdbx_strand_id
1 'polypeptide(L)'
;RRARVACAVTGHARDATSALERSERRTRQAGRSDGVRHHKMELQKQKERDLASESLLVDFFEAQELAEDGLLAEAEKRYKRILQVANRPASNRRHLCLGAPDTGSSHFRVPASDVHGEEILQHAPAAASTLPPLCVLLSTVMNALGEFEVDRAILKGFPFAGGATKARYLIKQAIDCWPGNTQALLNLALLERDEGSLIRAMELFQRVAEMPFSIEAGDSWAESWSDEPRRHNVPLACMHSALKLFQLGEHTRALRFLRHFGFRYCLSAAVWEAARTKPCVTDPSAFEPSLSVESNDRPRLWAHAIPPLTYAALQRALAPNADYWQQTGYASASAQKRYFTFSVSDLPGLRDGVRTPSNLMEALVLRLLPVTGRDDLVEAEWWAHSRLAFRSEGHELHYDLEERMLETHGEIVHPAVSSVVYLSASGDPTLVLEQHIGGALASRGWLVHPQEAAFMTFPGDKLHGVLPTLPAPTPERSCKAAPATQRLTLLIAWYSRATATATQRRHLGPQAPLPRFTRQQTWPADFQLTRETAGELQCPTNPKSLPIQAVSEPWESIDYPINTTAGSSGCTSPAPGSLWEVPQALKQHFFLHEPDEVSTRLWAEHGIDGAYAKDKPAKRPKRD
;
A
#
# COMPACT_ATOMS: atom_id res chain seq x y z
N ARG A 1 5.07 25.32 14.18
CA ARG A 1 6.43 24.73 14.20
C ARG A 1 7.52 25.77 13.92
N ARG A 2 7.52 26.49 12.78
CA ARG A 2 8.51 27.55 12.42
C ARG A 2 8.81 28.56 13.55
N ALA A 3 7.78 29.11 14.20
CA ALA A 3 7.96 30.03 15.32
C ALA A 3 8.58 29.38 16.57
N ARG A 4 8.32 28.08 16.81
CA ARG A 4 8.93 27.35 17.94
C ARG A 4 10.40 27.04 17.68
N VAL A 5 10.76 26.63 16.45
CA VAL A 5 12.16 26.42 16.05
C VAL A 5 12.93 27.73 16.05
N ALA A 6 12.36 28.81 15.49
CA ALA A 6 12.98 30.13 15.52
C ALA A 6 13.14 30.69 16.95
N CYS A 7 12.17 30.49 17.85
CA CYS A 7 12.30 30.84 19.26
C CYS A 7 13.34 29.99 19.99
N ALA A 8 13.43 28.68 19.73
CA ALA A 8 14.42 27.80 20.34
C ALA A 8 15.85 28.17 19.90
N VAL A 9 16.04 28.46 18.60
CA VAL A 9 17.32 28.88 18.02
C VAL A 9 17.79 30.22 18.62
N THR A 10 16.89 31.20 18.73
CA THR A 10 17.24 32.51 19.29
C THR A 10 17.48 32.48 20.81
N GLY A 11 16.80 31.59 21.54
CA GLY A 11 17.04 31.35 22.96
C GLY A 11 18.40 30.70 23.24
N HIS A 12 18.75 29.64 22.52
CA HIS A 12 20.00 28.90 22.74
C HIS A 12 21.26 29.69 22.46
N ALA A 13 21.27 30.53 21.41
CA ALA A 13 22.40 31.40 21.11
C ALA A 13 22.75 32.33 22.29
N ARG A 14 21.74 32.76 23.07
CA ARG A 14 21.93 33.60 24.27
C ARG A 14 22.42 32.81 25.48
N ASP A 15 21.91 31.61 25.69
CA ASP A 15 22.30 30.75 26.82
C ASP A 15 23.71 30.18 26.67
N ALA A 16 24.10 29.77 25.46
CA ALA A 16 25.46 29.31 25.15
C ALA A 16 26.50 30.42 25.38
N THR A 17 26.16 31.66 25.00
CA THR A 17 27.01 32.84 25.25
C THR A 17 27.17 33.08 26.76
N SER A 18 26.09 32.97 27.53
CA SER A 18 26.10 33.16 29.00
C SER A 18 26.83 32.03 29.76
N ALA A 19 26.80 30.79 29.26
CA ALA A 19 27.58 29.68 29.82
C ALA A 19 29.09 29.84 29.56
N LEU A 20 29.45 30.32 28.36
CA LEU A 20 30.84 30.62 27.98
C LEU A 20 31.46 31.66 28.91
N GLU A 21 30.76 32.76 29.17
CA GLU A 21 31.21 33.83 30.06
C GLU A 21 31.43 33.34 31.50
N ARG A 22 30.58 32.43 31.99
CA ARG A 22 30.71 31.83 33.32
C ARG A 22 31.92 30.88 33.40
N SER A 23 32.17 30.09 32.37
CA SER A 23 33.38 29.25 32.27
C SER A 23 34.64 30.11 32.24
N GLU A 24 34.68 31.15 31.40
CA GLU A 24 35.83 32.06 31.30
C GLU A 24 36.18 32.72 32.66
N ARG A 25 35.19 33.10 33.46
CA ARG A 25 35.42 33.65 34.81
C ARG A 25 36.06 32.63 35.77
N ARG A 26 35.62 31.37 35.72
CA ARG A 26 36.17 30.29 36.58
C ARG A 26 37.61 29.93 36.20
N THR A 27 37.92 29.85 34.92
CA THR A 27 39.27 29.47 34.46
C THR A 27 40.29 30.59 34.66
N ARG A 28 39.86 31.87 34.55
CA ARG A 28 40.70 33.03 34.93
C ARG A 28 41.07 33.04 36.41
N GLN A 29 40.18 32.58 37.29
CA GLN A 29 40.48 32.45 38.73
C GLN A 29 41.46 31.32 39.06
N ALA A 30 41.60 30.31 38.19
CA ALA A 30 42.42 29.11 38.45
C ALA A 30 43.89 29.21 37.97
N GLY A 31 44.32 30.32 37.37
CA GLY A 31 45.74 30.58 37.04
C GLY A 31 46.40 29.67 35.98
N ARG A 32 45.64 28.81 35.28
CA ARG A 32 46.17 27.89 34.25
C ARG A 32 46.01 28.48 32.84
N SER A 33 47.05 29.15 32.30
CA SER A 33 46.97 29.86 31.01
C SER A 33 46.81 28.96 29.78
N ASP A 34 47.45 27.79 29.76
CA ASP A 34 47.50 26.95 28.54
C ASP A 34 46.22 26.13 28.33
N GLY A 35 45.57 25.69 29.42
CA GLY A 35 44.28 25.01 29.36
C GLY A 35 43.14 25.91 28.85
N VAL A 36 43.21 27.22 29.12
CA VAL A 36 42.21 28.20 28.68
C VAL A 36 42.21 28.34 27.16
N ARG A 37 43.39 28.36 26.53
CA ARG A 37 43.52 28.55 25.07
C ARG A 37 42.98 27.34 24.31
N HIS A 38 43.29 26.13 24.75
CA HIS A 38 42.76 24.90 24.15
C HIS A 38 41.24 24.80 24.33
N HIS A 39 40.73 25.06 25.54
CA HIS A 39 39.29 25.03 25.82
C HIS A 39 38.52 26.08 25.00
N LYS A 40 39.05 27.30 24.86
CA LYS A 40 38.46 28.37 24.04
C LYS A 40 38.43 28.02 22.55
N MET A 41 39.48 27.38 22.05
CA MET A 41 39.51 26.90 20.67
C MET A 41 38.46 25.81 20.44
N GLU A 42 38.29 24.88 21.38
CA GLU A 42 37.29 23.81 21.25
C GLU A 42 35.85 24.35 21.36
N LEU A 43 35.61 25.30 22.27
CA LEU A 43 34.31 25.98 22.37
C LEU A 43 33.96 26.81 21.13
N GLN A 44 34.94 27.51 20.53
CA GLN A 44 34.73 28.24 19.29
C GLN A 44 34.43 27.29 18.13
N LYS A 45 35.16 26.18 18.01
CA LYS A 45 34.87 25.12 17.04
C LYS A 45 33.48 24.54 17.25
N GLN A 46 33.08 24.31 18.50
CA GLN A 46 31.74 23.81 18.82
C GLN A 46 30.67 24.82 18.39
N LYS A 47 30.84 26.11 18.71
CA LYS A 47 29.91 27.18 18.30
C LYS A 47 29.79 27.29 16.78
N GLU A 48 30.90 27.16 16.04
CA GLU A 48 30.88 27.15 14.57
C GLU A 48 30.17 25.90 14.01
N ARG A 49 30.33 24.74 14.66
CA ARG A 49 29.59 23.52 14.31
C ARG A 49 28.10 23.67 14.58
N ASP A 50 27.72 24.29 15.70
CA ASP A 50 26.33 24.51 16.08
C ASP A 50 25.66 25.49 15.10
N LEU A 51 26.30 26.62 14.78
CA LEU A 51 25.80 27.59 13.79
C LEU A 51 25.67 26.97 12.39
N ALA A 52 26.63 26.13 11.97
CA ALA A 52 26.53 25.41 10.71
C ALA A 52 25.35 24.43 10.73
N SER A 53 25.16 23.71 11.83
CA SER A 53 24.05 22.75 11.99
C SER A 53 22.69 23.45 11.98
N GLU A 54 22.56 24.61 12.64
CA GLU A 54 21.36 25.45 12.59
C GLU A 54 21.04 25.91 11.16
N SER A 55 22.05 26.38 10.41
CA SER A 55 21.84 26.78 9.02
C SER A 55 21.39 25.62 8.14
N LEU A 56 21.92 24.42 8.35
CA LEU A 56 21.50 23.22 7.61
C LEU A 56 20.08 22.78 7.98
N LEU A 57 19.69 22.94 9.24
CA LEU A 57 18.32 22.65 9.70
C LEU A 57 17.29 23.61 9.10
N VAL A 58 17.62 24.90 8.98
CA VAL A 58 16.76 25.86 8.28
C VAL A 58 16.59 25.45 6.82
N ASP A 59 17.68 25.14 6.13
CA ASP A 59 17.64 24.66 4.75
C ASP A 59 16.81 23.38 4.60
N PHE A 60 16.87 22.47 5.59
CA PHE A 60 16.10 21.23 5.61
C PHE A 60 14.60 21.50 5.71
N PHE A 61 14.16 22.28 6.70
CA PHE A 61 12.74 22.56 6.87
C PHE A 61 12.16 23.35 5.70
N GLU A 62 12.93 24.25 5.10
CA GLU A 62 12.53 24.94 3.86
C GLU A 62 12.44 23.97 2.68
N ALA A 63 13.33 22.97 2.59
CA ALA A 63 13.22 21.92 1.56
C ALA A 63 11.99 21.03 1.77
N GLN A 64 11.65 20.71 3.02
CA GLN A 64 10.46 19.93 3.36
C GLN A 64 9.16 20.69 3.02
N GLU A 65 9.06 21.97 3.39
CA GLU A 65 7.92 22.82 3.04
C GLU A 65 7.72 22.90 1.52
N LEU A 66 8.79 23.09 0.76
CA LEU A 66 8.75 23.06 -0.71
C LEU A 66 8.26 21.71 -1.25
N ALA A 67 8.64 20.60 -0.63
CA ALA A 67 8.18 19.27 -1.04
C ALA A 67 6.68 19.07 -0.77
N GLU A 68 6.21 19.51 0.41
CA GLU A 68 4.79 19.50 0.80
C GLU A 68 3.93 20.37 -0.13
N ASP A 69 4.47 21.49 -0.62
CA ASP A 69 3.84 22.37 -1.62
C ASP A 69 3.93 21.84 -3.06
N GLY A 70 4.55 20.67 -3.29
CA GLY A 70 4.73 20.08 -4.62
C GLY A 70 5.84 20.70 -5.47
N LEU A 71 6.67 21.57 -4.90
CA LEU A 71 7.83 22.21 -5.54
C LEU A 71 9.07 21.29 -5.44
N LEU A 72 8.94 20.09 -6.02
CA LEU A 72 9.89 18.99 -5.85
C LEU A 72 11.30 19.31 -6.38
N ALA A 73 11.43 20.10 -7.45
CA ALA A 73 12.72 20.45 -8.04
C ALA A 73 13.52 21.40 -7.13
N GLU A 74 12.84 22.37 -6.52
CA GLU A 74 13.39 23.34 -5.58
C GLU A 74 13.78 22.65 -4.27
N ALA A 75 12.93 21.76 -3.75
CA ALA A 75 13.22 20.91 -2.60
C ALA A 75 14.48 20.07 -2.84
N GLU A 76 14.56 19.36 -3.97
CA GLU A 76 15.72 18.54 -4.32
C GLU A 76 17.01 19.37 -4.41
N LYS A 77 16.95 20.56 -5.02
CA LYS A 77 18.10 21.48 -5.11
C LYS A 77 18.63 21.85 -3.72
N ARG A 78 17.74 22.11 -2.77
CA ARG A 78 18.11 22.42 -1.38
C ARG A 78 18.68 21.22 -0.65
N TYR A 79 18.06 20.05 -0.74
CA TYR A 79 18.62 18.83 -0.15
C TYR A 79 20.03 18.52 -0.68
N LYS A 80 20.27 18.67 -1.98
CA LYS A 80 21.62 18.55 -2.57
C LYS A 80 22.60 19.58 -2.02
N ARG A 81 22.16 20.83 -1.78
CA ARG A 81 23.00 21.87 -1.17
C ARG A 81 23.40 21.49 0.26
N ILE A 82 22.48 20.97 1.07
CA ILE A 82 22.78 20.48 2.43
C ILE A 82 23.88 19.42 2.38
N LEU A 83 23.74 18.42 1.50
CA LEU A 83 24.77 17.39 1.31
C LEU A 83 26.10 17.97 0.81
N GLN A 84 26.08 18.96 -0.08
CA GLN A 84 27.31 19.61 -0.57
C GLN A 84 28.02 20.38 0.55
N VAL A 85 27.29 21.14 1.36
CA VAL A 85 27.86 21.92 2.48
C VAL A 85 28.43 20.98 3.53
N ALA A 86 27.70 19.91 3.88
CA ALA A 86 28.17 18.89 4.82
C ALA A 86 29.39 18.10 4.30
N ASN A 87 29.50 17.92 2.98
CA ASN A 87 30.61 17.22 2.35
C ASN A 87 31.86 18.07 2.11
N ARG A 88 31.81 19.40 2.29
CA ARG A 88 32.98 20.25 2.12
C ARG A 88 34.12 19.70 2.98
N PRO A 89 35.31 19.47 2.41
CA PRO A 89 36.46 19.00 3.17
C PRO A 89 36.85 20.09 4.16
N ALA A 90 36.29 20.03 5.36
CA ALA A 90 36.92 20.66 6.49
C ALA A 90 38.25 19.93 6.67
N SER A 91 39.35 20.67 6.78
CA SER A 91 40.65 20.18 7.26
C SER A 91 40.60 19.54 8.67
N ASN A 92 39.39 19.32 9.23
CA ASN A 92 39.08 18.82 10.56
C ASN A 92 37.90 17.80 10.58
N ARG A 93 37.83 16.86 9.62
CA ARG A 93 36.77 15.80 9.60
C ARG A 93 36.73 14.90 10.84
N ARG A 94 37.81 14.83 11.64
CA ARG A 94 37.91 13.94 12.82
C ARG A 94 36.89 14.19 13.94
N HIS A 95 36.09 15.25 13.89
CA HIS A 95 35.28 15.68 15.03
C HIS A 95 33.76 15.80 14.79
N LEU A 96 33.26 15.57 13.57
CA LEU A 96 31.82 15.65 13.27
C LEU A 96 31.11 14.29 13.31
N CYS A 97 31.88 13.20 13.27
CA CYS A 97 31.40 11.87 13.59
C CYS A 97 32.26 11.39 14.76
N LEU A 98 31.67 11.23 15.93
CA LEU A 98 32.38 10.73 17.11
C LEU A 98 32.88 9.31 16.80
N GLY A 99 34.20 9.17 16.61
CA GLY A 99 34.94 7.91 16.68
C GLY A 99 34.98 7.04 15.42
N ALA A 100 35.90 7.32 14.48
CA ALA A 100 36.43 6.27 13.60
C ALA A 100 37.80 6.63 12.95
N PRO A 101 38.68 5.62 12.72
CA PRO A 101 39.96 5.81 12.04
C PRO A 101 39.85 5.91 10.51
N ASP A 102 40.85 6.55 9.91
CA ASP A 102 40.93 7.04 8.53
C ASP A 102 41.20 5.92 7.51
N THR A 103 40.38 5.75 6.46
CA THR A 103 40.56 4.69 5.43
C THR A 103 40.68 5.19 3.98
N GLY A 104 40.99 6.47 3.73
CA GLY A 104 41.58 6.92 2.45
C GLY A 104 40.81 6.68 1.14
N SER A 105 39.47 6.58 1.14
CA SER A 105 38.66 6.44 -0.09
C SER A 105 37.88 7.72 -0.44
N SER A 106 37.81 8.06 -1.74
CA SER A 106 37.11 9.24 -2.27
C SER A 106 35.59 9.10 -2.36
N HIS A 107 35.04 7.95 -2.00
CA HIS A 107 33.60 7.76 -1.82
C HIS A 107 33.23 7.93 -0.34
N PHE A 108 32.10 8.57 -0.05
CA PHE A 108 31.57 8.69 1.30
C PHE A 108 31.41 7.28 1.91
N ARG A 109 32.38 6.85 2.72
CA ARG A 109 32.28 5.65 3.56
C ARG A 109 32.27 6.13 5.00
N VAL A 110 31.10 6.06 5.63
CA VAL A 110 31.06 5.93 7.09
C VAL A 110 31.64 4.54 7.38
N PRO A 111 32.72 4.39 8.15
CA PRO A 111 33.32 3.09 8.40
C PRO A 111 32.32 2.19 9.12
N ALA A 112 32.08 1.02 8.55
CA ALA A 112 31.04 0.07 8.96
C ALA A 112 31.44 -0.83 10.15
N SER A 113 32.38 -0.42 11.00
CA SER A 113 32.93 -1.30 12.05
C SER A 113 32.72 -0.78 13.47
N ASP A 114 31.99 -1.60 14.23
CA ASP A 114 32.00 -1.82 15.69
C ASP A 114 31.35 -0.82 16.64
N VAL A 115 30.86 0.35 16.19
CA VAL A 115 30.01 1.18 17.06
C VAL A 115 28.55 0.88 16.77
N HIS A 116 27.89 0.14 17.66
CA HIS A 116 26.43 0.00 17.63
C HIS A 116 25.84 1.41 17.74
N GLY A 117 25.21 1.91 16.67
CA GLY A 117 24.62 3.26 16.66
C GLY A 117 23.60 3.50 17.77
N GLU A 118 23.08 2.43 18.38
CA GLU A 118 22.29 2.48 19.61
C GLU A 118 23.09 2.95 20.83
N GLU A 119 24.37 2.60 20.97
CA GLU A 119 25.21 3.06 22.08
C GLU A 119 25.45 4.58 22.01
N ILE A 120 25.54 5.17 20.81
CA ILE A 120 25.65 6.62 20.65
C ILE A 120 24.39 7.33 21.16
N LEU A 121 23.21 6.72 20.98
CA LEU A 121 21.94 7.26 21.44
C LEU A 121 21.69 6.99 22.93
N GLN A 122 22.10 5.81 23.43
CA GLN A 122 21.96 5.42 24.83
C GLN A 122 22.96 6.15 25.75
N HIS A 123 24.09 6.62 25.22
CA HIS A 123 25.13 7.32 25.98
C HIS A 123 25.24 8.82 25.68
N ALA A 124 24.48 9.35 24.72
CA ALA A 124 24.35 10.80 24.59
C ALA A 124 23.61 11.32 25.84
N PRO A 125 24.22 12.19 26.67
CA PRO A 125 23.56 12.69 27.87
C PRO A 125 22.26 13.39 27.47
N ALA A 126 21.13 12.84 27.95
CA ALA A 126 19.76 13.22 27.60
C ALA A 126 19.36 14.69 27.93
N ALA A 127 20.31 15.55 28.28
CA ALA A 127 20.03 16.76 29.04
C ALA A 127 20.52 18.09 28.44
N ALA A 128 20.85 18.24 27.14
CA ALA A 128 21.23 19.59 26.67
C ALA A 128 20.99 19.99 25.21
N SER A 129 21.03 19.09 24.22
CA SER A 129 20.88 19.54 22.82
C SER A 129 19.44 19.43 22.35
N THR A 130 18.87 20.55 21.92
CA THR A 130 17.58 20.59 21.20
C THR A 130 17.76 20.34 19.70
N LEU A 131 18.99 20.32 19.20
CA LEU A 131 19.30 20.06 17.79
C LEU A 131 19.63 18.57 17.59
N PRO A 132 19.11 17.96 16.50
CA PRO A 132 19.47 16.59 16.15
C PRO A 132 20.95 16.48 15.75
N PRO A 133 21.61 15.35 16.00
CA PRO A 133 22.95 15.08 15.50
C PRO A 133 23.02 15.22 13.97
N LEU A 134 24.15 15.72 13.45
CA LEU A 134 24.33 15.92 12.01
C LEU A 134 24.09 14.64 11.19
N CYS A 135 24.45 13.46 11.71
CA CYS A 135 24.19 12.19 11.02
C CYS A 135 22.69 11.88 10.86
N VAL A 136 21.86 12.24 11.84
CA VAL A 136 20.40 12.10 11.76
C VAL A 136 19.86 13.00 10.64
N LEU A 137 20.26 14.27 10.62
CA LEU A 137 19.88 15.22 9.58
C LEU A 137 20.30 14.73 8.18
N LEU A 138 21.55 14.33 8.01
CA LEU A 138 22.07 13.87 6.71
C LEU A 138 21.38 12.58 6.25
N SER A 139 21.10 11.66 7.17
CA SER A 139 20.34 10.45 6.89
C SER A 139 18.95 10.78 6.36
N THR A 140 18.21 11.68 7.02
CA THR A 140 16.88 12.11 6.57
C THR A 140 16.92 12.77 5.20
N VAL A 141 17.91 13.62 4.93
CA VAL A 141 18.11 14.27 3.62
C VAL A 141 18.37 13.24 2.51
N MET A 142 19.24 12.26 2.78
CA MET A 142 19.54 11.19 1.83
C MET A 142 18.31 10.32 1.56
N ASN A 143 17.51 10.03 2.59
CA ASN A 143 16.25 9.31 2.43
C ASN A 143 15.26 10.08 1.56
N ALA A 144 15.03 11.37 1.81
CA ALA A 144 14.12 12.20 1.02
C ALA A 144 14.53 12.29 -0.46
N LEU A 145 15.84 12.43 -0.73
CA LEU A 145 16.35 12.36 -2.11
C LEU A 145 16.15 10.97 -2.72
N GLY A 146 16.25 9.91 -1.92
CA GLY A 146 15.93 8.55 -2.33
C GLY A 146 14.48 8.39 -2.76
N GLU A 147 13.53 8.92 -1.97
CA GLU A 147 12.10 8.94 -2.27
C GLU A 147 11.81 9.67 -3.60
N PHE A 148 12.42 10.84 -3.84
CA PHE A 148 12.27 11.53 -5.12
C PHE A 148 12.73 10.70 -6.33
N GLU A 149 13.77 9.88 -6.16
CA GLU A 149 14.21 8.96 -7.21
C GLU A 149 13.26 7.76 -7.36
N VAL A 150 12.61 7.30 -6.29
CA VAL A 150 11.52 6.31 -6.38
C VAL A 150 10.35 6.89 -7.18
N ASP A 151 9.89 8.10 -6.85
CA ASP A 151 8.77 8.76 -7.56
C ASP A 151 9.08 8.94 -9.05
N ARG A 152 10.30 9.37 -9.39
CA ARG A 152 10.76 9.44 -10.79
C ARG A 152 10.76 8.08 -11.47
N ALA A 153 11.11 7.03 -10.75
CA ALA A 153 11.08 5.68 -11.28
C ALA A 153 9.64 5.21 -11.50
N ILE A 154 8.70 5.55 -10.60
CA ILE A 154 7.25 5.28 -10.76
C ILE A 154 6.70 5.97 -12.00
N LEU A 155 7.04 7.25 -12.20
CA LEU A 155 6.58 8.04 -13.37
C LEU A 155 7.08 7.48 -14.71
N LYS A 156 8.21 6.77 -14.72
CA LYS A 156 8.73 6.08 -15.92
C LYS A 156 8.02 4.75 -16.21
N GLY A 157 7.11 4.34 -15.33
CA GLY A 157 6.38 3.08 -15.43
C GLY A 157 7.12 1.90 -14.81
N PHE A 158 6.39 0.80 -14.68
CA PHE A 158 6.88 -0.46 -14.11
C PHE A 158 7.17 -1.52 -15.18
N PRO A 159 8.17 -2.40 -14.96
CA PRO A 159 9.13 -2.40 -13.85
C PRO A 159 10.02 -1.15 -13.89
N PHE A 160 10.59 -0.74 -12.74
CA PHE A 160 11.45 0.44 -12.67
C PHE A 160 12.61 0.31 -13.67
N ALA A 161 12.54 1.00 -14.81
CA ALA A 161 13.50 0.88 -15.92
C ALA A 161 14.87 1.49 -15.55
N GLY A 162 15.61 0.85 -14.63
CA GLY A 162 16.90 1.30 -14.11
C GLY A 162 16.86 2.47 -13.12
N GLY A 163 15.68 3.07 -12.88
CA GLY A 163 15.52 4.23 -11.99
C GLY A 163 15.75 3.92 -10.50
N ALA A 164 15.44 2.70 -10.07
CA ALA A 164 15.54 2.28 -8.67
C ALA A 164 16.99 2.20 -8.15
N THR A 165 18.00 2.06 -9.01
CA THR A 165 19.40 1.93 -8.59
C THR A 165 19.87 3.15 -7.80
N LYS A 166 19.52 4.36 -8.26
CA LYS A 166 19.91 5.60 -7.60
C LYS A 166 19.14 5.81 -6.29
N ALA A 167 17.84 5.52 -6.28
CA ALA A 167 17.03 5.52 -5.06
C ALA A 167 17.63 4.59 -4.00
N ARG A 168 17.87 3.33 -4.37
CA ARG A 168 18.49 2.31 -3.50
C ARG A 168 19.82 2.77 -2.94
N TYR A 169 20.68 3.36 -3.77
CA TYR A 169 21.98 3.89 -3.33
C TYR A 169 21.80 4.98 -2.26
N LEU A 170 20.96 5.99 -2.51
CA LEU A 170 20.72 7.08 -1.58
C LEU A 170 20.13 6.60 -0.25
N ILE A 171 19.14 5.71 -0.30
CA ILE A 171 18.50 5.15 0.90
C ILE A 171 19.49 4.29 1.70
N LYS A 172 20.34 3.50 1.04
CA LYS A 172 21.41 2.75 1.73
C LYS A 172 22.39 3.70 2.42
N GLN A 173 22.79 4.78 1.77
CA GLN A 173 23.64 5.80 2.39
C GLN A 173 22.96 6.47 3.59
N ALA A 174 21.64 6.68 3.55
CA ALA A 174 20.88 7.15 4.70
C ALA A 174 20.98 6.17 5.88
N ILE A 175 20.80 4.87 5.62
CA ILE A 175 20.89 3.81 6.65
C ILE A 175 22.32 3.69 7.19
N ASP A 176 23.34 3.78 6.33
CA ASP A 176 24.75 3.75 6.73
C ASP A 176 25.09 4.96 7.62
N CYS A 177 24.49 6.12 7.34
CA CYS A 177 24.67 7.34 8.12
C CYS A 177 23.96 7.30 9.48
N TRP A 178 22.76 6.72 9.54
CA TRP A 178 22.02 6.49 10.78
C TRP A 178 21.25 5.16 10.71
N PRO A 179 21.80 4.08 11.29
CA PRO A 179 21.20 2.74 11.23
C PRO A 179 19.82 2.62 11.89
N GLY A 180 19.45 3.57 12.75
CA GLY A 180 18.16 3.66 13.43
C GLY A 180 17.10 4.48 12.67
N ASN A 181 17.38 4.92 11.44
CA ASN A 181 16.41 5.62 10.60
C ASN A 181 15.34 4.64 10.10
N THR A 182 14.24 4.51 10.84
CA THR A 182 13.13 3.61 10.47
C THR A 182 12.51 3.96 9.14
N GLN A 183 12.43 5.24 8.78
CA GLN A 183 11.87 5.68 7.50
C GLN A 183 12.72 5.17 6.33
N ALA A 184 14.05 5.34 6.42
CA ALA A 184 14.95 4.86 5.37
C ALA A 184 14.93 3.34 5.24
N LEU A 185 14.91 2.62 6.36
CA LEU A 185 14.79 1.16 6.35
C LEU A 185 13.47 0.69 5.73
N LEU A 186 12.34 1.32 6.10
CA LEU A 186 11.04 1.00 5.55
C LEU A 186 10.97 1.31 4.05
N ASN A 187 11.46 2.45 3.61
CA ASN A 187 11.52 2.81 2.19
C ASN A 187 12.38 1.85 1.38
N LEU A 188 13.51 1.40 1.94
CA LEU A 188 14.31 0.35 1.30
C LEU A 188 13.53 -0.97 1.24
N ALA A 189 12.81 -1.34 2.30
CA ALA A 189 11.99 -2.56 2.32
C ALA A 189 10.90 -2.52 1.23
N LEU A 190 10.20 -1.39 1.11
CA LEU A 190 9.21 -1.15 0.06
C LEU A 190 9.84 -1.22 -1.33
N LEU A 191 10.98 -0.56 -1.55
CA LEU A 191 11.69 -0.59 -2.82
C LEU A 191 12.12 -2.01 -3.21
N GLU A 192 12.68 -2.78 -2.27
CA GLU A 192 13.11 -4.16 -2.52
C GLU A 192 11.91 -5.08 -2.82
N ARG A 193 10.79 -4.92 -2.09
CA ARG A 193 9.53 -5.62 -2.40
C ARG A 193 9.10 -5.34 -3.83
N ASP A 194 9.17 -4.07 -4.19
CA ASP A 194 8.68 -3.53 -5.43
C ASP A 194 9.51 -3.93 -6.66
N GLU A 195 10.78 -4.26 -6.46
CA GLU A 195 11.67 -4.85 -7.46
C GLU A 195 11.64 -6.40 -7.45
N GLY A 196 10.78 -7.01 -6.64
CA GLY A 196 10.62 -8.47 -6.54
C GLY A 196 11.62 -9.17 -5.61
N SER A 197 12.44 -8.41 -4.87
CA SER A 197 13.42 -8.90 -3.88
C SER A 197 12.76 -9.16 -2.53
N LEU A 198 11.81 -10.11 -2.49
CA LEU A 198 10.92 -10.28 -1.33
C LEU A 198 11.66 -10.69 -0.05
N ILE A 199 12.64 -11.59 -0.15
CA ILE A 199 13.44 -12.03 1.02
C ILE A 199 14.11 -10.82 1.66
N ARG A 200 14.74 -9.97 0.83
CA ARG A 200 15.41 -8.76 1.31
C ARG A 200 14.44 -7.75 1.90
N ALA A 201 13.28 -7.57 1.28
CA ALA A 201 12.22 -6.73 1.82
C ALA A 201 11.77 -7.21 3.20
N MET A 202 11.57 -8.51 3.36
CA MET A 202 11.18 -9.13 4.64
C MET A 202 12.23 -8.90 5.72
N GLU A 203 13.52 -9.11 5.43
CA GLU A 203 14.60 -8.83 6.39
C GLU A 203 14.55 -7.38 6.90
N LEU A 204 14.31 -6.43 6.00
CA LEU A 204 14.24 -5.01 6.33
C LEU A 204 12.97 -4.66 7.11
N PHE A 205 11.81 -5.21 6.74
CA PHE A 205 10.58 -5.04 7.52
C PHE A 205 10.73 -5.60 8.94
N GLN A 206 11.31 -6.79 9.09
CA GLN A 206 11.54 -7.38 10.42
C GLN A 206 12.51 -6.53 11.25
N ARG A 207 13.58 -6.00 10.63
CA ARG A 207 14.51 -5.09 11.31
C ARG A 207 13.81 -3.82 11.81
N VAL A 208 12.86 -3.26 11.05
CA VAL A 208 12.06 -2.10 11.51
C VAL A 208 11.09 -2.51 12.61
N ALA A 209 10.38 -3.63 12.43
CA ALA A 209 9.40 -4.16 13.36
C ALA A 209 9.99 -4.50 14.75
N GLU A 210 11.26 -4.89 14.80
CA GLU A 210 11.98 -5.26 16.02
C GLU A 210 12.63 -4.03 16.71
N MET A 211 12.51 -2.83 16.15
CA MET A 211 13.08 -1.63 16.77
C MET A 211 12.33 -1.23 18.04
N PRO A 212 13.05 -0.79 19.10
CA PRO A 212 12.42 -0.32 20.32
C PRO A 212 11.55 0.91 20.05
N PHE A 213 10.32 0.83 20.54
CA PHE A 213 9.29 1.86 20.44
C PHE A 213 8.89 2.27 21.86
N SER A 214 9.03 3.56 22.18
CA SER A 214 8.51 4.16 23.41
C SER A 214 7.32 5.04 23.07
N ILE A 215 6.26 4.96 23.88
CA ILE A 215 5.08 5.82 23.77
C ILE A 215 5.30 7.14 24.52
N GLU A 216 6.31 7.23 25.39
CA GLU A 216 6.54 8.42 26.21
C GLU A 216 7.05 9.57 25.33
N ALA A 217 6.19 10.58 25.15
CA ALA A 217 6.55 11.83 24.50
C ALA A 217 7.49 12.63 25.41
N GLY A 218 8.68 12.97 24.92
CA GLY A 218 9.58 13.91 25.56
C GLY A 218 9.90 15.06 24.61
N ASP A 219 10.07 16.29 25.12
CA ASP A 219 10.27 17.53 24.35
C ASP A 219 11.63 17.64 23.60
N SER A 220 12.17 16.53 23.11
CA SER A 220 13.50 16.45 22.51
C SER A 220 13.45 16.32 20.98
N TRP A 221 14.57 16.60 20.30
CA TRP A 221 14.70 16.29 18.87
C TRP A 221 14.45 14.80 18.57
N ALA A 222 14.73 13.90 19.53
CA ALA A 222 14.51 12.48 19.36
C ALA A 222 13.03 12.18 19.12
N GLU A 223 12.12 12.95 19.73
CA GLU A 223 10.69 12.76 19.51
C GLU A 223 10.30 12.99 18.05
N SER A 224 10.69 14.12 17.44
CA SER A 224 10.28 14.44 16.06
C SER A 224 11.05 13.64 15.00
N TRP A 225 12.30 13.26 15.27
CA TRP A 225 13.18 12.66 14.26
C TRP A 225 13.33 11.15 14.38
N SER A 226 13.11 10.58 15.58
CA SER A 226 13.24 9.15 15.84
C SER A 226 11.90 8.55 16.25
N ASP A 227 11.27 9.06 17.31
CA ASP A 227 10.13 8.40 17.92
C ASP A 227 8.86 8.56 17.08
N GLU A 228 8.56 9.75 16.57
CA GLU A 228 7.42 9.99 15.67
C GLU A 228 7.50 9.10 14.41
N PRO A 229 8.62 9.04 13.66
CA PRO A 229 8.78 8.06 12.58
C PRO A 229 8.64 6.61 13.03
N ARG A 230 9.20 6.22 14.19
CA ARG A 230 9.01 4.86 14.74
C ARG A 230 7.54 4.57 15.02
N ARG A 231 6.78 5.52 15.56
CA ARG A 231 5.36 5.35 15.86
C ARG A 231 4.53 5.04 14.62
N HIS A 232 4.94 5.55 13.47
CA HIS A 232 4.30 5.24 12.19
C HIS A 232 4.86 3.96 11.55
N ASN A 233 6.18 3.84 11.49
CA ASN A 233 6.87 2.86 10.66
C ASN A 233 6.94 1.46 11.30
N VAL A 234 7.02 1.36 12.63
CA VAL A 234 7.10 0.06 13.31
C VAL A 234 5.79 -0.72 13.14
N PRO A 235 4.59 -0.16 13.41
CA PRO A 235 3.34 -0.87 13.13
C PRO A 235 3.18 -1.27 11.66
N LEU A 236 3.54 -0.38 10.74
CA LEU A 236 3.50 -0.65 9.30
C LEU A 236 4.42 -1.81 8.90
N ALA A 237 5.64 -1.85 9.43
CA ALA A 237 6.58 -2.93 9.21
C ALA A 237 6.14 -4.26 9.84
N CYS A 238 5.49 -4.24 11.00
CA CYS A 238 4.89 -5.43 11.61
C CYS A 238 3.79 -6.03 10.71
N MET A 239 2.89 -5.20 10.18
CA MET A 239 1.82 -5.66 9.28
C MET A 239 2.38 -6.19 7.96
N HIS A 240 3.36 -5.53 7.36
CA HIS A 240 4.05 -6.07 6.19
C HIS A 240 4.75 -7.39 6.51
N SER A 241 5.44 -7.49 7.65
CA SER A 241 6.10 -8.72 8.06
C SER A 241 5.11 -9.87 8.22
N ALA A 242 3.98 -9.64 8.91
CA ALA A 242 2.92 -10.62 9.05
C ALA A 242 2.42 -11.10 7.69
N LEU A 243 2.00 -10.17 6.82
CA LEU A 243 1.50 -10.49 5.48
C LEU A 243 2.51 -11.29 4.67
N LYS A 244 3.78 -10.88 4.64
CA LYS A 244 4.82 -11.57 3.86
C LYS A 244 5.14 -12.95 4.42
N LEU A 245 5.12 -13.13 5.73
CA LEU A 245 5.27 -14.45 6.34
C LEU A 245 4.08 -15.36 6.01
N PHE A 246 2.85 -14.84 5.95
CA PHE A 246 1.71 -15.60 5.44
C PHE A 246 1.88 -16.05 4.00
N GLN A 247 2.38 -15.16 3.14
CA GLN A 247 2.73 -15.50 1.76
C GLN A 247 3.82 -16.57 1.65
N LEU A 248 4.73 -16.64 2.61
CA LEU A 248 5.81 -17.62 2.65
C LEU A 248 5.40 -18.96 3.29
N GLY A 249 4.19 -19.07 3.85
CA GLY A 249 3.75 -20.25 4.62
C GLY A 249 4.29 -20.29 6.05
N GLU A 250 4.86 -19.19 6.55
CA GLU A 250 5.44 -19.10 7.89
C GLU A 250 4.45 -18.54 8.92
N HIS A 251 3.25 -19.13 8.99
CA HIS A 251 2.11 -18.57 9.74
C HIS A 251 2.40 -18.38 11.21
N THR A 252 3.04 -19.35 11.87
CA THR A 252 3.41 -19.24 13.29
C THR A 252 4.30 -18.03 13.57
N ARG A 253 5.24 -17.71 12.67
CA ARG A 253 6.08 -16.50 12.78
C ARG A 253 5.27 -15.25 12.50
N ALA A 254 4.31 -15.28 11.57
CA ALA A 254 3.45 -14.14 11.26
C ALA A 254 2.60 -13.73 12.47
N LEU A 255 2.05 -14.70 13.21
CA LEU A 255 1.19 -14.45 14.37
C LEU A 255 1.86 -13.57 15.42
N ARG A 256 3.19 -13.66 15.61
CA ARG A 256 3.91 -12.81 16.58
C ARG A 256 3.70 -11.32 16.33
N PHE A 257 3.61 -10.93 15.06
CA PHE A 257 3.41 -9.54 14.65
C PHE A 257 1.95 -9.11 14.77
N LEU A 258 1.00 -10.00 14.44
CA LEU A 258 -0.44 -9.72 14.56
C LEU A 258 -0.87 -9.48 16.02
N ARG A 259 -0.20 -10.12 16.98
CA ARG A 259 -0.48 -9.96 18.42
C ARG A 259 -0.37 -8.52 18.90
N HIS A 260 0.45 -7.68 18.26
CA HIS A 260 0.57 -6.26 18.62
C HIS A 260 -0.71 -5.46 18.34
N PHE A 261 -1.55 -5.93 17.43
CA PHE A 261 -2.78 -5.27 17.03
C PHE A 261 -4.01 -5.86 17.73
N GLY A 262 -3.91 -7.06 18.31
CA GLY A 262 -5.03 -7.73 18.98
C GLY A 262 -6.04 -8.35 18.02
N PHE A 263 -5.62 -8.77 16.83
CA PHE A 263 -6.46 -9.55 15.92
C PHE A 263 -6.82 -10.91 16.53
N ARG A 264 -8.06 -11.36 16.41
CA ARG A 264 -8.52 -12.65 16.96
C ARG A 264 -8.75 -13.71 15.89
N TYR A 265 -8.80 -13.30 14.63
CA TYR A 265 -9.01 -14.18 13.50
C TYR A 265 -8.06 -13.80 12.37
N CYS A 266 -7.61 -14.80 11.61
CA CYS A 266 -6.92 -14.62 10.35
C CYS A 266 -7.40 -15.65 9.32
N LEU A 267 -7.11 -15.41 8.06
CA LEU A 267 -7.29 -16.44 7.05
C LEU A 267 -6.42 -17.65 7.38
N SER A 268 -7.01 -18.84 7.29
CA SER A 268 -6.38 -20.09 7.72
C SER A 268 -5.19 -20.47 6.86
N ALA A 269 -4.28 -21.26 7.44
CA ALA A 269 -3.14 -21.80 6.71
C ALA A 269 -3.53 -22.48 5.38
N ALA A 270 -4.66 -23.20 5.38
CA ALA A 270 -5.17 -23.88 4.19
C ALA A 270 -5.48 -22.92 3.04
N VAL A 271 -5.99 -21.72 3.33
CA VAL A 271 -6.30 -20.68 2.32
C VAL A 271 -5.03 -20.17 1.65
N TRP A 272 -4.01 -19.84 2.45
CA TRP A 272 -2.72 -19.37 1.93
C TRP A 272 -2.01 -20.44 1.11
N GLU A 273 -2.17 -21.71 1.49
CA GLU A 273 -1.49 -22.85 0.88
C GLU A 273 -2.12 -23.12 -0.48
N ALA A 274 -3.45 -23.16 -0.51
CA ALA A 274 -4.24 -23.26 -1.72
C ALA A 274 -3.88 -22.14 -2.71
N ALA A 275 -3.73 -20.91 -2.24
CA ALA A 275 -3.35 -19.77 -3.08
C ALA A 275 -1.92 -19.83 -3.63
N ARG A 276 -1.00 -20.57 -2.99
CA ARG A 276 0.34 -20.80 -3.55
C ARG A 276 0.34 -21.93 -4.57
N THR A 277 -0.49 -22.94 -4.36
CA THR A 277 -0.59 -24.10 -5.24
C THR A 277 -1.56 -23.80 -6.37
N LYS A 278 -1.07 -23.25 -7.49
CA LYS A 278 -1.91 -23.14 -8.69
C LYS A 278 -2.42 -24.55 -9.03
N PRO A 279 -3.75 -24.78 -9.06
CA PRO A 279 -4.27 -26.13 -9.22
C PRO A 279 -3.73 -26.75 -10.50
N CYS A 280 -3.04 -27.88 -10.38
CA CYS A 280 -2.69 -28.66 -11.55
C CYS A 280 -3.98 -29.32 -12.05
N VAL A 281 -4.40 -29.01 -13.27
CA VAL A 281 -5.64 -29.55 -13.89
C VAL A 281 -5.66 -31.09 -13.88
N THR A 282 -4.51 -31.74 -13.66
CA THR A 282 -4.36 -33.19 -13.67
C THR A 282 -4.84 -33.92 -12.41
N ASP A 283 -5.14 -33.23 -11.30
CA ASP A 283 -5.64 -33.88 -10.08
C ASP A 283 -7.14 -33.61 -9.87
N PRO A 284 -8.03 -34.47 -10.40
CA PRO A 284 -9.47 -34.33 -10.23
C PRO A 284 -9.95 -34.46 -8.76
N SER A 285 -9.13 -34.97 -7.83
CA SER A 285 -9.54 -35.19 -6.43
C SER A 285 -9.54 -33.92 -5.57
N ALA A 286 -8.76 -32.91 -5.96
CA ALA A 286 -8.71 -31.61 -5.29
C ALA A 286 -9.92 -30.71 -5.59
N PHE A 287 -10.80 -31.16 -6.50
CA PHE A 287 -11.99 -30.45 -6.90
C PHE A 287 -13.20 -31.13 -6.31
N GLU A 288 -14.17 -30.33 -5.82
CA GLU A 288 -15.43 -30.93 -5.40
C GLU A 288 -16.03 -31.73 -6.57
N PRO A 289 -16.46 -32.98 -6.33
CA PRO A 289 -17.25 -33.70 -7.31
C PRO A 289 -18.42 -32.79 -7.70
N SER A 290 -18.77 -32.77 -8.99
CA SER A 290 -19.81 -31.90 -9.53
C SER A 290 -21.15 -32.18 -8.84
N LEU A 291 -21.35 -31.59 -7.66
CA LEU A 291 -22.66 -31.37 -7.05
C LEU A 291 -23.50 -30.71 -8.13
N SER A 292 -24.75 -31.12 -8.24
CA SER A 292 -25.67 -30.75 -9.32
C SER A 292 -25.49 -29.29 -9.72
N VAL A 293 -25.44 -29.06 -11.03
CA VAL A 293 -25.11 -27.79 -11.72
C VAL A 293 -26.02 -26.61 -11.30
N GLU A 294 -27.02 -26.86 -10.44
CA GLU A 294 -28.15 -25.98 -10.19
C GLU A 294 -27.98 -24.98 -9.04
N SER A 295 -27.06 -25.19 -8.08
CA SER A 295 -26.87 -24.18 -7.02
C SER A 295 -26.05 -22.99 -7.54
N ASN A 296 -26.72 -21.84 -7.65
CA ASN A 296 -26.11 -20.54 -7.94
C ASN A 296 -25.36 -19.95 -6.73
N ASP A 297 -25.25 -20.67 -5.61
CA ASP A 297 -24.76 -20.14 -4.33
C ASP A 297 -23.23 -20.17 -4.17
N ARG A 298 -22.52 -20.68 -5.19
CA ARG A 298 -21.06 -20.82 -5.19
C ARG A 298 -20.43 -20.19 -6.44
N PRO A 299 -19.12 -19.87 -6.39
CA PRO A 299 -18.41 -19.43 -7.57
C PRO A 299 -18.42 -20.47 -8.70
N ARG A 300 -18.45 -19.98 -9.94
CA ARG A 300 -18.32 -20.77 -11.16
C ARG A 300 -17.29 -20.11 -12.07
N LEU A 301 -16.51 -20.93 -12.78
CA LEU A 301 -15.46 -20.47 -13.68
C LEU A 301 -15.68 -21.10 -15.05
N TRP A 302 -15.55 -20.30 -16.10
CA TRP A 302 -15.72 -20.72 -17.49
C TRP A 302 -14.52 -20.31 -18.33
N ALA A 303 -13.89 -21.29 -18.98
CA ALA A 303 -12.95 -21.05 -20.07
C ALA A 303 -13.70 -20.70 -21.34
N HIS A 304 -13.05 -19.92 -22.22
CA HIS A 304 -13.56 -19.57 -23.54
C HIS A 304 -14.93 -18.88 -23.52
N ALA A 305 -15.27 -18.22 -22.41
CA ALA A 305 -16.48 -17.41 -22.31
C ALA A 305 -16.38 -16.16 -23.21
N ILE A 306 -15.16 -15.67 -23.42
CA ILE A 306 -14.86 -14.47 -24.20
C ILE A 306 -14.22 -14.88 -25.51
N PRO A 307 -14.77 -14.44 -26.65
CA PRO A 307 -14.16 -14.71 -27.93
C PRO A 307 -12.78 -14.02 -28.12
N PRO A 308 -11.84 -14.62 -28.88
CA PRO A 308 -10.47 -14.12 -29.00
C PRO A 308 -10.29 -12.66 -29.46
N LEU A 309 -11.04 -12.18 -30.47
CA LEU A 309 -10.89 -10.79 -30.93
C LEU A 309 -11.43 -9.81 -29.90
N THR A 310 -12.54 -10.15 -29.25
CA THR A 310 -13.09 -9.39 -28.12
C THR A 310 -12.09 -9.32 -26.96
N TYR A 311 -11.49 -10.45 -26.60
CA TYR A 311 -10.45 -10.53 -25.58
C TYR A 311 -9.25 -9.62 -25.90
N ALA A 312 -8.74 -9.69 -27.13
CA ALA A 312 -7.63 -8.86 -27.58
C ALA A 312 -7.98 -7.36 -27.61
N ALA A 313 -9.22 -7.00 -27.95
CA ALA A 313 -9.69 -5.63 -27.91
C ALA A 313 -9.74 -5.10 -26.47
N LEU A 314 -10.25 -5.88 -25.51
CA LEU A 314 -10.27 -5.53 -24.09
C LEU A 314 -8.86 -5.39 -23.51
N GLN A 315 -7.95 -6.31 -23.83
CA GLN A 315 -6.55 -6.22 -23.40
C GLN A 315 -5.87 -4.94 -23.89
N ARG A 316 -6.20 -4.48 -25.11
CA ARG A 316 -5.67 -3.24 -25.67
C ARG A 316 -6.27 -2.02 -24.98
N ALA A 317 -7.61 -1.97 -24.86
CA ALA A 317 -8.34 -0.86 -24.26
C ALA A 317 -8.00 -0.67 -22.76
N LEU A 318 -7.62 -1.75 -22.08
CA LEU A 318 -7.26 -1.77 -20.67
C LEU A 318 -5.77 -2.07 -20.44
N ALA A 319 -4.93 -1.92 -21.47
CA ALA A 319 -3.49 -2.10 -21.35
C ALA A 319 -2.91 -1.19 -20.23
N PRO A 320 -1.80 -1.55 -19.59
CA PRO A 320 -1.25 -0.79 -18.46
C PRO A 320 -0.99 0.70 -18.75
N ASN A 321 -0.70 1.01 -20.01
CA ASN A 321 -0.42 2.33 -20.55
C ASN A 321 -1.60 2.92 -21.35
N ALA A 322 -2.79 2.34 -21.26
CA ALA A 322 -3.97 2.82 -21.96
C ALA A 322 -4.46 4.16 -21.37
N ASP A 323 -5.02 5.00 -22.25
CA ASP A 323 -5.62 6.29 -21.90
C ASP A 323 -6.70 6.16 -20.81
N TYR A 324 -7.36 4.99 -20.73
CA TYR A 324 -8.35 4.67 -19.69
C TYR A 324 -7.83 5.02 -18.30
N TRP A 325 -6.64 4.56 -17.91
CA TRP A 325 -6.12 4.75 -16.55
C TRP A 325 -5.79 6.21 -16.25
N GLN A 326 -5.13 6.89 -17.19
CA GLN A 326 -4.69 8.27 -17.02
C GLN A 326 -5.86 9.25 -17.01
N GLN A 327 -6.78 9.13 -17.96
CA GLN A 327 -7.86 10.10 -18.18
C GLN A 327 -9.03 9.94 -17.21
N THR A 328 -9.21 8.74 -16.64
CA THR A 328 -10.13 8.55 -15.52
C THR A 328 -9.51 8.91 -14.17
N GLY A 329 -8.17 9.06 -14.12
CA GLY A 329 -7.43 9.30 -12.89
C GLY A 329 -7.46 8.11 -11.93
N TYR A 330 -7.52 6.87 -12.46
CA TYR A 330 -7.72 5.64 -11.68
C TYR A 330 -6.81 5.55 -10.46
N ALA A 331 -5.51 5.79 -10.63
CA ALA A 331 -4.52 5.68 -9.56
C ALA A 331 -4.81 6.65 -8.40
N SER A 332 -5.08 7.92 -8.71
CA SER A 332 -5.41 8.95 -7.72
C SER A 332 -6.77 8.70 -7.06
N ALA A 333 -7.74 8.22 -7.84
CA ALA A 333 -9.08 7.96 -7.37
C ALA A 333 -9.08 6.77 -6.39
N SER A 334 -8.43 5.66 -6.75
CA SER A 334 -8.29 4.49 -5.88
C SER A 334 -7.59 4.80 -4.56
N ALA A 335 -6.53 5.62 -4.56
CA ALA A 335 -5.86 6.06 -3.33
C ALA A 335 -6.79 6.85 -2.39
N GLN A 336 -7.83 7.50 -2.92
CA GLN A 336 -8.84 8.24 -2.17
C GLN A 336 -10.12 7.41 -1.95
N LYS A 337 -10.10 6.10 -2.24
CA LYS A 337 -11.30 5.23 -2.26
C LYS A 337 -12.44 5.84 -3.10
N ARG A 338 -12.08 6.54 -4.17
CA ARG A 338 -12.99 7.05 -5.19
C ARG A 338 -12.91 6.09 -6.36
N TYR A 339 -13.92 5.27 -6.52
CA TYR A 339 -14.01 4.37 -7.66
C TYR A 339 -14.93 5.01 -8.72
N PHE A 340 -14.70 4.65 -9.96
CA PHE A 340 -15.64 4.90 -11.05
C PHE A 340 -15.93 3.58 -11.72
N THR A 341 -17.20 3.42 -12.01
CA THR A 341 -17.76 2.23 -12.58
C THR A 341 -18.81 2.70 -13.59
N PHE A 342 -19.06 1.88 -14.60
CA PHE A 342 -19.90 2.27 -15.71
C PHE A 342 -21.12 1.38 -15.84
N SER A 343 -22.29 1.99 -15.93
CA SER A 343 -23.56 1.27 -16.03
C SER A 343 -23.84 0.81 -17.47
N VAL A 344 -24.27 -0.44 -17.63
CA VAL A 344 -24.99 -0.96 -18.78
C VAL A 344 -26.45 -1.12 -18.38
N SER A 345 -27.24 -0.10 -18.74
CA SER A 345 -28.67 -0.04 -18.43
C SER A 345 -29.51 -0.79 -19.45
N ASP A 346 -30.71 -1.19 -19.04
CA ASP A 346 -31.70 -1.86 -19.89
C ASP A 346 -31.18 -3.17 -20.51
N LEU A 347 -30.74 -4.09 -19.64
CA LEU A 347 -30.40 -5.46 -20.07
C LEU A 347 -31.57 -6.17 -20.75
N PRO A 348 -32.84 -6.03 -20.33
CA PRO A 348 -33.96 -6.65 -21.04
C PRO A 348 -34.07 -6.15 -22.47
N GLY A 349 -33.98 -4.83 -22.70
CA GLY A 349 -33.99 -4.28 -24.06
C GLY A 349 -32.83 -4.75 -24.93
N LEU A 350 -31.63 -4.92 -24.36
CA LEU A 350 -30.49 -5.53 -25.07
C LEU A 350 -30.73 -7.01 -25.40
N ARG A 351 -31.21 -7.77 -24.42
CA ARG A 351 -31.47 -9.22 -24.55
C ARG A 351 -32.56 -9.52 -25.56
N ASP A 352 -33.63 -8.75 -25.51
CA ASP A 352 -34.84 -8.98 -26.33
C ASP A 352 -34.70 -8.33 -27.72
N GLY A 353 -33.55 -7.72 -28.02
CA GLY A 353 -33.25 -7.11 -29.32
C GLY A 353 -33.99 -5.79 -29.59
N VAL A 354 -34.64 -5.22 -28.57
CA VAL A 354 -35.27 -3.89 -28.65
C VAL A 354 -34.20 -2.81 -28.87
N ARG A 355 -33.01 -3.02 -28.29
CA ARG A 355 -31.86 -2.14 -28.41
C ARG A 355 -30.65 -2.91 -28.89
N THR A 356 -29.90 -2.36 -29.83
CA THR A 356 -28.61 -2.90 -30.25
C THR A 356 -27.49 -2.43 -29.32
N PRO A 357 -26.45 -3.26 -29.06
CA PRO A 357 -25.29 -2.83 -28.30
C PRO A 357 -24.57 -1.71 -29.04
N SER A 358 -24.30 -0.61 -28.34
CA SER A 358 -23.69 0.60 -28.88
C SER A 358 -22.16 0.62 -28.78
N ASN A 359 -21.59 -0.28 -27.97
CA ASN A 359 -20.16 -0.37 -27.70
C ASN A 359 -19.76 -1.81 -27.34
N LEU A 360 -18.45 -2.06 -27.26
CA LEU A 360 -17.85 -3.36 -26.97
C LEU A 360 -18.31 -3.93 -25.62
N MET A 361 -18.50 -3.08 -24.60
CA MET A 361 -18.89 -3.50 -23.26
C MET A 361 -20.33 -3.98 -23.20
N GLU A 362 -21.27 -3.28 -23.84
CA GLU A 362 -22.66 -3.75 -23.93
C GLU A 362 -22.77 -5.07 -24.68
N ALA A 363 -22.00 -5.23 -25.77
CA ALA A 363 -21.97 -6.47 -26.53
C ALA A 363 -21.37 -7.63 -25.71
N LEU A 364 -20.31 -7.37 -24.94
CA LEU A 364 -19.73 -8.34 -24.01
C LEU A 364 -20.69 -8.72 -22.88
N VAL A 365 -21.36 -7.74 -22.27
CA VAL A 365 -22.35 -7.98 -21.20
C VAL A 365 -23.50 -8.84 -21.72
N LEU A 366 -24.06 -8.51 -22.88
CA LEU A 366 -25.10 -9.32 -23.53
C LEU A 366 -24.60 -10.76 -23.81
N ARG A 367 -23.33 -10.90 -24.20
CA ARG A 367 -22.71 -12.22 -24.43
C ARG A 367 -22.59 -13.05 -23.15
N LEU A 368 -22.18 -12.43 -22.05
CA LEU A 368 -21.94 -13.13 -20.79
C LEU A 368 -23.22 -13.35 -19.99
N LEU A 369 -24.30 -12.63 -20.29
CA LEU A 369 -25.57 -12.69 -19.57
C LEU A 369 -26.11 -14.13 -19.40
N PRO A 370 -26.18 -15.00 -20.43
CA PRO A 370 -26.65 -16.38 -20.25
C PRO A 370 -25.76 -17.21 -19.33
N VAL A 371 -24.47 -16.90 -19.26
CA VAL A 371 -23.49 -17.62 -18.42
C VAL A 371 -23.71 -17.34 -16.93
N THR A 372 -24.37 -16.23 -16.59
CA THR A 372 -24.77 -15.92 -15.21
C THR A 372 -25.80 -16.90 -14.66
N GLY A 373 -26.53 -17.63 -15.53
CA GLY A 373 -27.61 -18.52 -15.12
C GLY A 373 -28.82 -17.81 -14.51
N ARG A 374 -28.99 -16.51 -14.78
CA ARG A 374 -30.11 -15.69 -14.32
C ARG A 374 -30.77 -14.94 -15.47
N ASP A 375 -32.09 -14.91 -15.47
CA ASP A 375 -32.94 -14.22 -16.44
C ASP A 375 -33.63 -12.96 -15.87
N ASP A 376 -33.55 -12.76 -14.56
CA ASP A 376 -34.14 -11.62 -13.84
C ASP A 376 -33.22 -10.38 -13.78
N LEU A 377 -32.04 -10.44 -14.41
CA LEU A 377 -31.08 -9.33 -14.41
C LEU A 377 -31.54 -8.19 -15.31
N VAL A 378 -31.52 -6.96 -14.78
CA VAL A 378 -32.02 -5.76 -15.47
C VAL A 378 -30.94 -4.72 -15.76
N GLU A 379 -29.83 -4.76 -15.03
CA GLU A 379 -28.72 -3.81 -15.14
C GLU A 379 -27.38 -4.52 -14.89
N ALA A 380 -26.32 -4.01 -15.49
CA ALA A 380 -24.95 -4.38 -15.13
C ALA A 380 -24.11 -3.13 -14.89
N GLU A 381 -23.05 -3.28 -14.11
CA GLU A 381 -22.06 -2.25 -13.80
C GLU A 381 -20.68 -2.85 -13.99
N TRP A 382 -19.74 -2.12 -14.60
CA TRP A 382 -18.40 -2.64 -14.83
C TRP A 382 -17.29 -1.66 -14.48
N TRP A 383 -16.13 -2.20 -14.11
CA TRP A 383 -14.88 -1.49 -13.89
C TRP A 383 -13.69 -2.41 -14.12
N ALA A 384 -12.49 -1.85 -14.21
CA ALA A 384 -11.28 -2.64 -14.43
C ALA A 384 -10.27 -2.42 -13.31
N HIS A 385 -9.52 -3.47 -12.99
CA HIS A 385 -8.35 -3.43 -12.12
C HIS A 385 -7.12 -3.85 -12.91
N SER A 386 -6.05 -3.06 -12.78
CA SER A 386 -4.71 -3.50 -13.14
C SER A 386 -3.79 -3.44 -11.93
N ARG A 387 -3.19 -4.57 -11.57
CA ARG A 387 -2.23 -4.67 -10.46
C ARG A 387 -0.97 -5.37 -10.93
N LEU A 388 0.20 -4.90 -10.51
CA LEU A 388 1.46 -5.59 -10.79
C LEU A 388 1.52 -6.88 -9.98
N ALA A 389 1.74 -8.02 -10.63
CA ALA A 389 1.70 -9.33 -9.96
C ALA A 389 2.67 -9.44 -8.76
N PHE A 390 3.79 -8.70 -8.78
CA PHE A 390 4.83 -8.77 -7.74
C PHE A 390 4.70 -7.71 -6.64
N ARG A 391 3.91 -6.64 -6.89
CA ARG A 391 3.60 -5.60 -5.91
C ARG A 391 2.21 -5.77 -5.31
N SER A 392 1.53 -6.84 -5.68
CA SER A 392 0.17 -7.02 -5.27
C SER A 392 0.15 -7.33 -3.79
N GLU A 393 -0.35 -6.33 -3.07
CA GLU A 393 -0.87 -6.39 -1.73
C GLU A 393 -2.26 -7.03 -1.70
N GLY A 394 -2.70 -7.57 -2.84
CA GLY A 394 -3.99 -8.18 -2.98
C GLY A 394 -5.05 -7.11 -3.11
N HIS A 395 -6.25 -7.44 -2.67
CA HIS A 395 -7.38 -6.54 -2.56
C HIS A 395 -8.13 -6.89 -1.29
N GLU A 396 -8.55 -5.85 -0.57
CA GLU A 396 -9.23 -6.00 0.70
C GLU A 396 -10.45 -6.92 0.60
N LEU A 397 -10.71 -7.66 1.67
CA LEU A 397 -11.98 -8.38 1.80
C LEU A 397 -13.12 -7.36 1.95
N HIS A 398 -14.10 -7.44 1.05
CA HIS A 398 -15.25 -6.56 0.99
C HIS A 398 -16.46 -7.29 0.40
N TYR A 399 -17.61 -6.63 0.48
CA TYR A 399 -18.82 -7.02 -0.23
C TYR A 399 -18.98 -6.09 -1.43
N ASP A 400 -19.49 -6.61 -2.55
CA ASP A 400 -19.93 -5.74 -3.63
C ASP A 400 -21.26 -5.12 -3.24
N LEU A 401 -21.39 -3.81 -3.37
CA LEU A 401 -22.64 -3.13 -3.07
C LEU A 401 -22.81 -1.89 -3.94
N GLU A 402 -24.06 -1.49 -4.11
CA GLU A 402 -24.39 -0.18 -4.63
C GLU A 402 -24.20 0.86 -3.50
N GLU A 403 -23.07 1.56 -3.46
CA GLU A 403 -22.72 2.42 -2.32
C GLU A 403 -23.65 3.62 -2.18
N ARG A 404 -24.24 4.12 -3.28
CA ARG A 404 -25.15 5.27 -3.21
C ARG A 404 -26.47 4.93 -2.54
N MET A 405 -26.97 3.72 -2.72
CA MET A 405 -28.18 3.24 -2.05
C MET A 405 -27.94 3.15 -0.55
N LEU A 406 -26.77 2.66 -0.12
CA LEU A 406 -26.39 2.61 1.28
C LEU A 406 -26.23 4.02 1.87
N GLU A 407 -25.50 4.90 1.19
CA GLU A 407 -25.23 6.26 1.65
C GLU A 407 -26.49 7.16 1.68
N THR A 408 -27.46 6.91 0.80
CA THR A 408 -28.62 7.81 0.59
C THR A 408 -29.88 7.28 1.26
N HIS A 409 -30.06 5.96 1.25
CA HIS A 409 -31.27 5.30 1.74
C HIS A 409 -31.01 4.38 2.94
N GLY A 410 -29.75 4.13 3.31
CA GLY A 410 -29.40 3.15 4.34
C GLY A 410 -29.69 1.73 3.92
N GLU A 411 -29.84 1.49 2.62
CA GLU A 411 -30.22 0.20 2.07
C GLU A 411 -29.00 -0.51 1.49
N ILE A 412 -28.74 -1.73 1.96
CA ILE A 412 -27.72 -2.59 1.37
C ILE A 412 -28.28 -3.20 0.09
N VAL A 413 -27.57 -3.00 -1.02
CA VAL A 413 -27.97 -3.51 -2.32
C VAL A 413 -26.78 -4.24 -2.93
N HIS A 414 -26.78 -5.56 -2.83
CA HIS A 414 -25.80 -6.38 -3.50
C HIS A 414 -26.18 -6.59 -4.97
N PRO A 415 -25.21 -6.74 -5.88
CA PRO A 415 -25.51 -7.34 -7.16
C PRO A 415 -25.98 -8.79 -6.94
N ALA A 416 -26.95 -9.20 -7.75
CA ALA A 416 -27.46 -10.57 -7.76
C ALA A 416 -26.37 -11.58 -8.18
N VAL A 417 -25.43 -11.13 -9.01
CA VAL A 417 -24.22 -11.86 -9.40
C VAL A 417 -23.08 -10.86 -9.43
N SER A 418 -21.91 -11.24 -8.91
CA SER A 418 -20.65 -10.57 -9.15
C SER A 418 -19.80 -11.42 -10.08
N SER A 419 -18.99 -10.78 -10.92
CA SER A 419 -18.16 -11.52 -11.88
C SER A 419 -16.82 -10.87 -12.19
N VAL A 420 -15.88 -11.72 -12.61
CA VAL A 420 -14.51 -11.34 -12.97
C VAL A 420 -14.17 -11.94 -14.32
N VAL A 421 -13.81 -11.09 -15.26
CA VAL A 421 -13.17 -11.42 -16.52
C VAL A 421 -11.66 -11.30 -16.35
N TYR A 422 -10.92 -12.38 -16.55
CA TYR A 422 -9.47 -12.40 -16.46
C TYR A 422 -8.84 -12.08 -17.81
N LEU A 423 -8.25 -10.88 -17.94
CA LEU A 423 -7.57 -10.38 -19.14
C LEU A 423 -6.06 -10.70 -19.14
N SER A 424 -5.62 -11.52 -18.18
CA SER A 424 -4.25 -12.01 -18.02
C SER A 424 -4.26 -13.32 -17.23
N ALA A 425 -3.35 -14.26 -17.51
CA ALA A 425 -3.15 -15.48 -16.70
C ALA A 425 -2.30 -15.27 -15.44
N SER A 426 -1.84 -14.04 -15.20
CA SER A 426 -0.90 -13.71 -14.13
C SER A 426 -1.55 -13.00 -12.94
N GLY A 427 -0.91 -13.16 -11.79
CA GLY A 427 -1.22 -12.46 -10.56
C GLY A 427 -2.05 -13.29 -9.58
N ASP A 428 -2.54 -12.58 -8.58
CA ASP A 428 -3.14 -13.16 -7.39
C ASP A 428 -4.53 -13.77 -7.61
N PRO A 429 -4.85 -14.87 -6.91
CA PRO A 429 -6.16 -15.49 -6.95
C PRO A 429 -7.22 -14.62 -6.28
N THR A 430 -8.43 -14.67 -6.86
CA THR A 430 -9.63 -14.14 -6.21
C THR A 430 -10.07 -15.14 -5.14
N LEU A 431 -10.32 -14.64 -3.92
CA LEU A 431 -10.88 -15.40 -2.80
C LEU A 431 -12.34 -15.01 -2.64
N VAL A 432 -13.24 -15.99 -2.61
CA VAL A 432 -14.66 -15.80 -2.28
C VAL A 432 -14.98 -16.64 -1.06
N LEU A 433 -15.60 -16.05 -0.05
CA LEU A 433 -15.94 -16.68 1.22
C LEU A 433 -17.46 -16.80 1.35
N GLU A 434 -17.93 -17.91 1.90
CA GLU A 434 -19.35 -18.13 2.22
C GLU A 434 -19.78 -17.33 3.47
N GLN A 435 -19.59 -16.02 3.44
CA GLN A 435 -19.90 -15.12 4.53
C GLN A 435 -20.73 -13.96 4.01
N HIS A 436 -21.78 -13.63 4.77
CA HIS A 436 -22.75 -12.57 4.46
C HIS A 436 -22.65 -11.45 5.49
N ILE A 437 -23.18 -10.28 5.15
CA ILE A 437 -23.28 -9.17 6.10
C ILE A 437 -24.15 -9.58 7.30
N GLY A 438 -23.59 -9.45 8.51
CA GLY A 438 -24.24 -9.85 9.76
C GLY A 438 -24.36 -11.37 9.95
N GLY A 439 -23.78 -12.17 9.06
CA GLY A 439 -23.70 -13.63 9.19
C GLY A 439 -22.55 -14.09 10.09
N ALA A 440 -22.49 -15.40 10.33
CA ALA A 440 -21.33 -16.03 10.96
C ALA A 440 -20.10 -15.98 10.05
N LEU A 441 -18.91 -16.24 10.62
CA LEU A 441 -17.70 -16.48 9.83
C LEU A 441 -17.95 -17.60 8.80
N ALA A 442 -17.40 -17.43 7.60
CA ALA A 442 -17.47 -18.46 6.57
C ALA A 442 -16.90 -19.78 7.08
N SER A 443 -17.63 -20.88 6.90
CA SER A 443 -17.12 -22.25 7.03
C SER A 443 -16.49 -22.77 5.74
N ARG A 444 -16.68 -22.06 4.62
CA ARG A 444 -16.20 -22.43 3.29
C ARG A 444 -15.71 -21.23 2.50
N GLY A 445 -14.71 -21.46 1.66
CA GLY A 445 -14.22 -20.48 0.69
C GLY A 445 -13.79 -21.14 -0.61
N TRP A 446 -13.54 -20.31 -1.62
CA TRP A 446 -13.11 -20.72 -2.95
C TRP A 446 -12.01 -19.81 -3.46
N LEU A 447 -11.00 -20.41 -4.08
CA LEU A 447 -9.86 -19.71 -4.68
C LEU A 447 -9.87 -19.89 -6.20
N VAL A 448 -9.81 -18.76 -6.91
CA VAL A 448 -9.82 -18.74 -8.37
C VAL A 448 -8.60 -17.99 -8.88
N HIS A 449 -7.64 -18.77 -9.39
CA HIS A 449 -6.45 -18.23 -10.04
C HIS A 449 -6.79 -17.60 -11.40
N PRO A 450 -6.13 -16.47 -11.76
CA PRO A 450 -6.28 -15.89 -13.08
C PRO A 450 -5.97 -16.89 -14.21
N GLN A 451 -6.87 -16.94 -15.20
CA GLN A 451 -6.73 -17.73 -16.41
C GLN A 451 -7.14 -16.88 -17.61
N GLU A 452 -6.40 -16.93 -18.71
CA GLU A 452 -6.69 -16.09 -19.88
C GLU A 452 -8.08 -16.35 -20.44
N ALA A 453 -8.79 -15.26 -20.74
CA ALA A 453 -10.15 -15.27 -21.29
C ALA A 453 -11.16 -16.06 -20.45
N ALA A 454 -10.84 -16.34 -19.18
CA ALA A 454 -11.75 -16.98 -18.27
C ALA A 454 -12.71 -15.95 -17.67
N PHE A 455 -13.94 -16.40 -17.45
CA PHE A 455 -14.99 -15.64 -16.79
C PHE A 455 -15.36 -16.37 -15.51
N MET A 456 -15.39 -15.67 -14.38
CA MET A 456 -15.83 -16.19 -13.09
C MET A 456 -17.09 -15.47 -12.67
N THR A 457 -18.09 -16.15 -12.11
CA THR A 457 -19.20 -15.51 -11.40
C THR A 457 -19.38 -16.10 -10.01
N PHE A 458 -19.99 -15.36 -9.10
CA PHE A 458 -20.34 -15.77 -7.74
C PHE A 458 -21.51 -14.89 -7.23
N PRO A 459 -22.23 -15.29 -6.16
CA PRO A 459 -23.26 -14.43 -5.58
C PRO A 459 -22.65 -13.13 -5.04
N GLY A 460 -23.25 -11.98 -5.36
CA GLY A 460 -22.66 -10.68 -5.03
C GLY A 460 -22.74 -10.28 -3.55
N ASP A 461 -23.50 -11.03 -2.75
CA ASP A 461 -23.62 -10.83 -1.30
C ASP A 461 -22.54 -11.56 -0.48
N LYS A 462 -21.57 -12.19 -1.15
CA LYS A 462 -20.46 -12.92 -0.53
C LYS A 462 -19.27 -12.02 -0.26
N LEU A 463 -18.64 -12.22 0.90
CA LEU A 463 -17.37 -11.59 1.24
C LEU A 463 -16.27 -12.11 0.30
N HIS A 464 -15.54 -11.21 -0.35
CA HIS A 464 -14.51 -11.61 -1.30
C HIS A 464 -13.39 -10.58 -1.40
N GLY A 465 -12.28 -10.97 -2.02
CA GLY A 465 -11.13 -10.10 -2.25
C GLY A 465 -10.08 -10.80 -3.13
N VAL A 466 -8.86 -10.29 -3.11
CA VAL A 466 -7.75 -10.86 -3.88
C VAL A 466 -6.62 -11.17 -2.92
N LEU A 467 -6.24 -12.44 -2.82
CA LEU A 467 -5.26 -12.87 -1.83
C LEU A 467 -3.84 -12.69 -2.38
N PRO A 468 -2.97 -11.92 -1.72
CA PRO A 468 -1.66 -11.63 -2.28
C PRO A 468 -0.77 -12.87 -2.21
N THR A 469 -0.18 -13.26 -3.33
CA THR A 469 0.69 -14.44 -3.43
C THR A 469 2.14 -14.06 -3.68
N LEU A 470 3.03 -15.05 -3.57
CA LEU A 470 4.41 -14.88 -4.00
C LEU A 470 4.47 -14.77 -5.52
N PRO A 471 5.47 -14.03 -6.05
CA PRO A 471 5.87 -14.19 -7.45
C PRO A 471 5.99 -15.67 -7.79
N ALA A 472 5.41 -16.09 -8.92
CA ALA A 472 5.81 -17.38 -9.49
C ALA A 472 7.34 -17.35 -9.66
N PRO A 473 8.08 -18.39 -9.22
CA PRO A 473 9.52 -18.41 -9.34
C PRO A 473 9.87 -18.18 -10.81
N THR A 474 10.58 -17.08 -11.09
CA THR A 474 11.06 -16.82 -12.44
C THR A 474 11.95 -18.00 -12.82
N PRO A 475 11.72 -18.67 -13.96
CA PRO A 475 12.55 -19.79 -14.37
C PRO A 475 14.00 -19.29 -14.40
N GLU A 476 14.80 -19.79 -13.45
CA GLU A 476 16.19 -19.43 -13.30
C GLU A 476 16.87 -19.61 -14.66
N ARG A 477 17.53 -18.54 -15.17
CA ARG A 477 18.46 -18.53 -16.34
C ARG A 477 17.97 -18.02 -17.69
N SER A 478 16.78 -17.46 -17.85
CA SER A 478 16.55 -16.57 -19.01
C SER A 478 17.12 -15.17 -18.71
N CYS A 479 18.29 -14.82 -19.25
CA CYS A 479 18.93 -13.51 -19.10
C CYS A 479 18.09 -12.32 -19.65
N LYS A 480 16.89 -12.60 -20.17
CA LYS A 480 15.89 -11.58 -20.51
C LYS A 480 14.80 -11.67 -19.45
N ALA A 481 14.77 -10.69 -18.54
CA ALA A 481 13.65 -10.52 -17.63
C ALA A 481 12.37 -10.46 -18.47
N ALA A 482 11.46 -11.43 -18.26
CA ALA A 482 10.15 -11.34 -18.85
C ALA A 482 9.51 -10.02 -18.39
N PRO A 483 8.78 -9.30 -19.26
CA PRO A 483 8.11 -8.08 -18.85
C PRO A 483 7.24 -8.37 -17.63
N ALA A 484 7.26 -7.47 -16.64
CA ALA A 484 6.50 -7.65 -15.42
C ALA A 484 5.03 -7.87 -15.77
N THR A 485 4.49 -9.03 -15.41
CA THR A 485 3.12 -9.39 -15.78
C THR A 485 2.15 -8.69 -14.83
N GLN A 486 1.12 -8.04 -15.37
CA GLN A 486 0.06 -7.42 -14.58
C GLN A 486 -1.15 -8.35 -14.49
N ARG A 487 -1.78 -8.38 -13.32
CA ARG A 487 -3.13 -8.92 -13.13
C ARG A 487 -4.10 -7.89 -13.68
N LEU A 488 -4.57 -8.13 -14.90
CA LEU A 488 -5.58 -7.32 -15.54
C LEU A 488 -6.92 -8.04 -15.45
N THR A 489 -7.89 -7.41 -14.79
CA THR A 489 -9.25 -7.94 -14.67
C THR A 489 -10.29 -6.89 -14.98
N LEU A 490 -11.37 -7.33 -15.63
CA LEU A 490 -12.60 -6.56 -15.77
C LEU A 490 -13.63 -7.17 -14.81
N LEU A 491 -14.22 -6.36 -13.95
CA LEU A 491 -15.23 -6.75 -13.00
C LEU A 491 -16.60 -6.32 -13.53
N ILE A 492 -17.62 -7.16 -13.34
CA ILE A 492 -19.00 -6.86 -13.71
C ILE A 492 -19.94 -7.26 -12.56
N ALA A 493 -20.67 -6.30 -12.04
CA ALA A 493 -21.75 -6.49 -11.07
C ALA A 493 -23.09 -6.52 -11.83
N TRP A 494 -23.94 -7.50 -11.54
CA TRP A 494 -25.21 -7.73 -12.24
C TRP A 494 -26.36 -7.58 -11.27
N TYR A 495 -27.31 -6.68 -11.53
CA TYR A 495 -28.40 -6.37 -10.62
C TYR A 495 -29.75 -6.89 -11.14
N SER A 496 -30.55 -7.46 -10.25
CA SER A 496 -31.94 -7.88 -10.51
C SER A 496 -32.95 -6.72 -10.37
N ARG A 497 -32.48 -5.53 -10.00
CA ARG A 497 -33.27 -4.29 -9.97
C ARG A 497 -32.44 -3.12 -10.49
N ALA A 498 -33.10 -2.10 -11.01
CA ALA A 498 -32.43 -0.91 -11.51
C ALA A 498 -31.80 -0.11 -10.36
N THR A 499 -30.52 0.23 -10.49
CA THR A 499 -29.72 0.94 -9.48
C THR A 499 -29.15 2.25 -10.00
N ALA A 500 -28.80 2.33 -11.28
CA ALA A 500 -28.22 3.52 -11.88
C ALA A 500 -29.15 4.74 -11.80
N THR A 501 -30.47 4.52 -11.89
CA THR A 501 -31.49 5.57 -11.87
C THR A 501 -32.00 5.93 -10.48
N ALA A 502 -31.63 5.15 -9.45
CA ALA A 502 -32.13 5.34 -8.09
C ALA A 502 -31.55 6.60 -7.42
N THR A 503 -30.35 7.03 -7.82
CA THR A 503 -29.67 8.20 -7.25
C THR A 503 -29.01 9.08 -8.31
N GLN A 504 -28.82 10.37 -8.00
CA GLN A 504 -28.16 11.30 -8.92
C GLN A 504 -26.66 10.97 -9.06
N ARG A 505 -26.22 10.68 -10.29
CA ARG A 505 -24.83 10.32 -10.59
C ARG A 505 -24.00 11.50 -11.10
N ARG A 506 -22.69 11.47 -10.82
CA ARG A 506 -21.72 12.36 -11.46
C ARG A 506 -21.33 11.79 -12.82
N HIS A 507 -20.83 12.64 -13.71
CA HIS A 507 -20.38 12.21 -15.05
C HIS A 507 -19.24 11.18 -15.00
N LEU A 508 -18.39 11.26 -13.97
CA LEU A 508 -17.39 10.24 -13.64
C LEU A 508 -17.52 9.92 -12.16
N GLY A 509 -18.05 8.75 -11.86
CA GLY A 509 -18.29 8.25 -10.51
C GLY A 509 -18.93 6.86 -10.56
N PRO A 510 -19.37 6.34 -9.41
CA PRO A 510 -20.04 5.03 -9.36
C PRO A 510 -21.31 5.01 -10.20
N GLN A 511 -21.44 3.98 -11.04
CA GLN A 511 -22.52 3.73 -12.00
C GLN A 511 -22.78 4.89 -12.97
N ALA A 512 -21.73 5.58 -13.41
CA ALA A 512 -21.89 6.59 -14.45
C ALA A 512 -22.18 5.93 -15.82
N PRO A 513 -22.93 6.57 -16.73
CA PRO A 513 -22.95 6.13 -18.12
C PRO A 513 -21.54 6.16 -18.72
N LEU A 514 -21.23 5.23 -19.64
CA LEU A 514 -19.97 5.27 -20.39
C LEU A 514 -19.83 6.64 -21.09
N PRO A 515 -18.78 7.43 -20.82
CA PRO A 515 -18.64 8.74 -21.43
C PRO A 515 -18.47 8.63 -22.95
N ARG A 516 -18.89 9.66 -23.66
CA ARG A 516 -18.66 9.77 -25.10
C ARG A 516 -17.21 10.15 -25.37
N PHE A 517 -16.70 9.73 -26.52
CA PHE A 517 -15.42 10.21 -27.02
C PHE A 517 -15.42 11.74 -27.15
N THR A 518 -14.41 12.39 -26.58
CA THR A 518 -14.15 13.82 -26.73
C THR A 518 -12.65 14.07 -26.88
N ARG A 519 -12.26 15.31 -27.20
CA ARG A 519 -10.83 15.70 -27.23
C ARG A 519 -10.14 15.59 -25.86
N GLN A 520 -10.90 15.59 -24.76
CA GLN A 520 -10.39 15.47 -23.41
C GLN A 520 -10.49 14.04 -22.85
N GLN A 521 -11.31 13.19 -23.48
CA GLN A 521 -11.59 11.82 -23.07
C GLN A 521 -11.61 10.93 -24.32
N THR A 522 -10.44 10.40 -24.68
CA THR A 522 -10.23 9.61 -25.89
C THR A 522 -10.43 8.12 -25.66
N TRP A 523 -10.19 7.62 -24.45
CA TRP A 523 -10.29 6.20 -24.10
C TRP A 523 -11.63 5.51 -24.46
N PRO A 524 -12.81 6.19 -24.50
CA PRO A 524 -14.03 5.50 -24.92
C PRO A 524 -13.98 5.01 -26.38
N ALA A 525 -13.10 5.58 -27.21
CA ALA A 525 -12.89 5.10 -28.57
C ALA A 525 -12.30 3.67 -28.60
N ASP A 526 -11.55 3.27 -27.59
CA ASP A 526 -10.96 1.93 -27.51
C ASP A 526 -12.01 0.83 -27.21
N PHE A 527 -13.20 1.24 -26.77
CA PHE A 527 -14.35 0.37 -26.55
C PHE A 527 -15.37 0.42 -27.69
N GLN A 528 -15.02 0.96 -28.86
CA GLN A 528 -15.90 0.94 -30.02
C GLN A 528 -16.14 -0.49 -30.50
N LEU A 529 -17.40 -0.80 -30.80
CA LEU A 529 -17.79 -2.09 -31.36
C LEU A 529 -17.42 -2.13 -32.85
N THR A 530 -16.34 -2.83 -33.18
CA THR A 530 -15.95 -3.07 -34.58
C THR A 530 -16.81 -4.14 -35.24
N ARG A 531 -16.84 -4.20 -36.58
CA ARG A 531 -17.59 -5.20 -37.32
C ARG A 531 -17.12 -6.62 -37.00
N GLU A 532 -15.81 -6.78 -36.83
CA GLU A 532 -15.14 -8.03 -36.51
C GLU A 532 -15.54 -8.52 -35.11
N THR A 533 -15.41 -7.66 -34.09
CA THR A 533 -15.82 -8.00 -32.72
C THR A 533 -17.33 -8.23 -32.61
N ALA A 534 -18.15 -7.48 -33.35
CA ALA A 534 -19.60 -7.67 -33.37
C ALA A 534 -19.98 -9.04 -33.95
N GLY A 535 -19.38 -9.42 -35.08
CA GLY A 535 -19.62 -10.73 -35.70
C GLY A 535 -19.19 -11.88 -34.80
N GLU A 536 -18.04 -11.74 -34.13
CA GLU A 536 -17.52 -12.76 -33.22
C GLU A 536 -18.41 -12.97 -31.98
N LEU A 537 -18.95 -11.90 -31.41
CA LEU A 537 -19.85 -11.96 -30.25
C LEU A 537 -21.21 -12.57 -30.57
N GLN A 538 -21.63 -12.54 -31.84
CA GLN A 538 -22.85 -13.20 -32.32
C GLN A 538 -22.67 -14.71 -32.51
N CYS A 539 -21.45 -15.18 -32.75
CA CYS A 539 -21.17 -16.62 -32.87
C CYS A 539 -21.43 -17.30 -31.52
N PRO A 540 -22.12 -18.46 -31.45
CA PRO A 540 -22.24 -19.22 -30.21
C PRO A 540 -20.86 -19.60 -29.66
N THR A 541 -20.59 -19.34 -28.38
CA THR A 541 -19.49 -20.00 -27.67
C THR A 541 -20.06 -21.21 -26.96
N ASN A 542 -19.18 -22.15 -26.67
CA ASN A 542 -19.44 -23.22 -25.73
C ASN A 542 -18.53 -23.00 -24.52
N PRO A 543 -18.89 -22.10 -23.57
CA PRO A 543 -18.09 -21.86 -22.39
C PRO A 543 -17.88 -23.17 -21.64
N LYS A 544 -16.62 -23.54 -21.42
CA LYS A 544 -16.29 -24.79 -20.73
C LYS A 544 -16.18 -24.50 -19.24
N SER A 545 -17.02 -25.13 -18.43
CA SER A 545 -16.87 -25.05 -16.97
C SER A 545 -15.50 -25.58 -16.55
N LEU A 546 -14.82 -24.80 -15.73
CA LEU A 546 -13.55 -25.13 -15.13
C LEU A 546 -13.76 -25.38 -13.64
N PRO A 547 -12.99 -26.29 -13.05
CA PRO A 547 -13.12 -26.58 -11.64
C PRO A 547 -12.46 -25.46 -10.80
N ILE A 548 -12.97 -25.27 -9.59
CA ILE A 548 -12.52 -24.25 -8.63
C ILE A 548 -12.06 -24.94 -7.36
N GLN A 549 -10.94 -24.48 -6.79
CA GLN A 549 -10.42 -25.00 -5.54
C GLN A 549 -11.27 -24.49 -4.37
N ALA A 550 -11.89 -25.40 -3.64
CA ALA A 550 -12.60 -25.09 -2.39
C ALA A 550 -11.64 -25.23 -1.19
N VAL A 551 -11.89 -24.44 -0.15
CA VAL A 551 -11.18 -24.52 1.13
C VAL A 551 -12.23 -24.57 2.25
N SER A 552 -12.09 -25.52 3.16
CA SER A 552 -12.89 -25.61 4.38
C SER A 552 -12.26 -24.79 5.50
N GLU A 553 -13.09 -24.19 6.37
CA GLU A 553 -12.66 -23.38 7.50
C GLU A 553 -11.65 -22.29 7.07
N PRO A 554 -12.08 -21.35 6.21
CA PRO A 554 -11.20 -20.30 5.69
C PRO A 554 -10.70 -19.34 6.77
N TRP A 555 -11.32 -19.35 7.95
CA TRP A 555 -10.92 -18.56 9.11
C TRP A 555 -10.32 -19.46 10.19
N GLU A 556 -9.23 -19.00 10.79
CA GLU A 556 -8.65 -19.60 11.99
C GLU A 556 -8.65 -18.59 13.14
N SER A 557 -8.88 -19.06 14.37
CA SER A 557 -8.73 -18.22 15.55
C SER A 557 -7.25 -18.06 15.89
N ILE A 558 -6.86 -16.85 16.24
CA ILE A 558 -5.53 -16.55 16.75
C ILE A 558 -5.57 -16.84 18.25
N ASP A 559 -5.13 -18.04 18.61
CA ASP A 559 -4.96 -18.40 20.02
C ASP A 559 -3.88 -17.52 20.65
N TYR A 560 -4.32 -16.65 21.55
CA TYR A 560 -3.44 -16.04 22.52
C TYR A 560 -3.31 -17.04 23.66
N PRO A 561 -2.13 -17.64 23.91
CA PRO A 561 -1.94 -18.37 25.15
C PRO A 561 -2.24 -17.37 26.27
N ILE A 562 -3.40 -17.53 26.91
CA ILE A 562 -3.76 -16.81 28.12
C ILE A 562 -2.81 -17.39 29.15
N ASN A 563 -1.62 -16.82 29.28
CA ASN A 563 -0.61 -17.20 30.26
C ASN A 563 -1.22 -16.97 31.66
N THR A 564 -1.94 -17.99 32.15
CA THR A 564 -2.45 -18.08 33.51
C THR A 564 -1.39 -18.62 34.48
N THR A 565 -0.21 -18.97 33.99
CA THR A 565 0.91 -19.43 34.82
C THR A 565 2.16 -18.59 34.57
N ALA A 566 2.42 -17.67 35.50
CA ALA A 566 3.66 -16.91 35.60
C ALA A 566 4.85 -17.87 35.74
N GLY A 567 5.73 -17.94 34.74
CA GLY A 567 6.93 -18.78 34.87
C GLY A 567 7.85 -18.90 33.66
N SER A 568 7.41 -18.55 32.44
CA SER A 568 8.22 -18.68 31.23
C SER A 568 8.45 -17.34 30.55
N SER A 569 9.66 -16.81 30.70
CA SER A 569 10.16 -15.60 30.05
C SER A 569 10.26 -15.78 28.53
N GLY A 570 9.54 -14.97 27.75
CA GLY A 570 9.83 -14.83 26.32
C GLY A 570 8.79 -14.08 25.48
N CYS A 571 7.51 -14.09 25.86
CA CYS A 571 6.47 -13.32 25.17
C CYS A 571 5.32 -13.05 26.15
N THR A 572 5.42 -11.95 26.91
CA THR A 572 4.26 -11.43 27.65
C THR A 572 3.27 -10.85 26.66
N SER A 573 2.01 -11.26 26.73
CA SER A 573 0.93 -10.58 26.01
C SER A 573 0.98 -9.08 26.33
N PRO A 574 0.79 -8.20 25.32
CA PRO A 574 0.78 -6.76 25.55
C PRO A 574 -0.20 -6.42 26.66
N ALA A 575 0.21 -5.57 27.61
CA ALA A 575 -0.67 -5.12 28.69
C ALA A 575 -1.95 -4.51 28.09
N PRO A 576 -3.14 -4.74 28.68
CA PRO A 576 -4.38 -4.10 28.23
C PRO A 576 -4.17 -2.58 28.13
N GLY A 577 -4.28 -2.02 26.92
CA GLY A 577 -3.95 -0.62 26.62
C GLY A 577 -2.66 -0.37 25.81
N SER A 578 -1.94 -1.43 25.43
CA SER A 578 -0.74 -1.34 24.56
C SER A 578 -0.94 -1.88 23.15
N LEU A 579 -2.18 -2.13 22.74
CA LEU A 579 -2.50 -2.53 21.36
C LEU A 579 -2.22 -1.38 20.40
N TRP A 580 -1.63 -1.69 19.26
CA TRP A 580 -1.34 -0.73 18.21
C TRP A 580 -2.53 -0.58 17.28
N GLU A 581 -2.69 0.62 16.72
CA GLU A 581 -3.66 0.85 15.65
C GLU A 581 -3.16 0.23 14.34
N VAL A 582 -4.08 -0.36 13.59
CA VAL A 582 -3.77 -0.91 12.26
C VAL A 582 -3.47 0.25 11.30
N PRO A 583 -2.28 0.28 10.68
CA PRO A 583 -1.92 1.33 9.73
C PRO A 583 -2.92 1.41 8.58
N GLN A 584 -3.41 2.63 8.30
CA GLN A 584 -4.42 2.83 7.26
C GLN A 584 -3.96 2.38 5.87
N ALA A 585 -2.64 2.40 5.61
CA ALA A 585 -2.04 1.95 4.35
C ALA A 585 -2.20 0.44 4.09
N LEU A 586 -2.46 -0.39 5.12
CA LEU A 586 -2.54 -1.85 5.01
C LEU A 586 -3.88 -2.42 5.46
N LYS A 587 -4.97 -1.74 5.12
CA LYS A 587 -6.35 -2.22 5.34
C LYS A 587 -6.71 -3.35 4.38
N GLN A 588 -6.03 -4.50 4.48
CA GLN A 588 -6.26 -5.64 3.60
C GLN A 588 -7.26 -6.68 4.15
N HIS A 589 -7.74 -6.51 5.39
CA HIS A 589 -8.84 -7.29 6.01
C HIS A 589 -8.71 -8.82 5.98
N PHE A 590 -7.48 -9.33 5.84
CA PHE A 590 -7.17 -10.76 6.02
C PHE A 590 -7.04 -11.16 7.50
N PHE A 591 -7.13 -10.18 8.40
CA PHE A 591 -7.05 -10.31 9.85
C PHE A 591 -8.20 -9.51 10.46
N LEU A 592 -8.88 -10.09 11.44
CA LEU A 592 -10.06 -9.50 12.07
C LEU A 592 -9.94 -9.53 13.59
N HIS A 593 -10.38 -8.46 14.25
CA HIS A 593 -10.60 -8.40 15.69
C HIS A 593 -11.89 -9.13 16.07
N GLU A 594 -12.93 -8.98 15.28
CA GLU A 594 -14.25 -9.59 15.50
C GLU A 594 -14.81 -10.19 14.20
N PRO A 595 -15.67 -11.22 14.28
CA PRO A 595 -16.25 -11.89 13.12
C PRO A 595 -16.94 -10.98 12.11
N ASP A 596 -17.57 -9.91 12.59
CA ASP A 596 -18.40 -8.97 11.84
C ASP A 596 -17.67 -7.67 11.48
N GLU A 597 -16.36 -7.57 11.70
CA GLU A 597 -15.60 -6.33 11.55
C GLU A 597 -15.74 -5.72 10.14
N VAL A 598 -15.74 -6.56 9.09
CA VAL A 598 -15.92 -6.07 7.71
C VAL A 598 -17.29 -5.40 7.53
N SER A 599 -18.34 -5.97 8.12
CA SER A 599 -19.70 -5.41 8.10
C SER A 599 -19.81 -4.14 8.94
N THR A 600 -19.24 -4.13 10.16
CA THR A 600 -19.24 -2.93 11.02
C THR A 600 -18.52 -1.77 10.33
N ARG A 601 -17.39 -2.04 9.67
CA ARG A 601 -16.66 -1.03 8.89
C ARG A 601 -17.46 -0.52 7.69
N LEU A 602 -18.14 -1.41 6.96
CA LEU A 602 -18.99 -1.01 5.84
C LEU A 602 -20.01 0.05 6.28
N TRP A 603 -20.68 -0.17 7.41
CA TRP A 603 -21.63 0.80 7.97
C TRP A 603 -20.95 2.09 8.46
N ALA A 604 -19.79 1.99 9.10
CA ALA A 604 -19.03 3.15 9.55
C ALA A 604 -18.52 4.03 8.39
N GLU A 605 -18.18 3.43 7.25
CA GLU A 605 -17.68 4.14 6.08
C GLU A 605 -18.86 4.66 5.23
N HIS A 606 -19.80 3.80 4.84
CA HIS A 606 -20.81 4.07 3.82
C HIS A 606 -22.25 4.21 4.32
N GLY A 607 -22.53 3.95 5.60
CA GLY A 607 -23.87 4.15 6.16
C GLY A 607 -24.35 5.59 6.05
N ILE A 608 -25.64 5.84 6.34
CA ILE A 608 -26.25 7.19 6.30
C ILE A 608 -25.44 8.21 7.10
N ASP A 609 -24.88 7.79 8.24
CA ASP A 609 -24.03 8.61 9.11
C ASP A 609 -22.53 8.29 8.95
N GLY A 610 -22.18 7.53 7.92
CA GLY A 610 -20.82 7.10 7.63
C GLY A 610 -19.92 8.25 7.18
N ALA A 611 -18.61 8.02 7.24
CA ALA A 611 -17.60 9.02 6.86
C ALA A 611 -17.82 9.56 5.44
N TYR A 612 -18.19 8.70 4.48
CA TYR A 612 -18.42 9.11 3.08
C TYR A 612 -19.70 9.92 2.88
N ALA A 613 -20.73 9.66 3.67
CA ALA A 613 -21.96 10.45 3.64
C ALA A 613 -21.71 11.88 4.15
N LYS A 614 -20.87 12.03 5.19
CA LYS A 614 -20.52 13.31 5.81
C LYS A 614 -19.60 14.19 4.96
N ASP A 615 -18.68 13.59 4.19
CA ASP A 615 -17.74 14.31 3.33
C ASP A 615 -18.38 14.89 2.05
N LYS A 616 -19.69 14.76 1.87
CA LYS A 616 -20.39 15.39 0.76
C LYS A 616 -20.36 16.91 0.96
N PRO A 617 -19.80 17.68 0.01
CA PRO A 617 -19.76 19.13 0.13
C PRO A 617 -21.19 19.61 0.35
N ALA A 618 -21.43 20.31 1.46
CA ALA A 618 -22.74 20.87 1.78
C ALA A 618 -23.28 21.52 0.51
N LYS A 619 -24.46 21.08 0.05
CA LYS A 619 -25.10 21.65 -1.13
C LYS A 619 -25.03 23.16 -0.94
N ARG A 620 -24.27 23.87 -1.78
CA ARG A 620 -24.27 25.33 -1.74
C ARG A 620 -25.73 25.73 -1.75
N PRO A 621 -26.23 26.48 -0.74
CA PRO A 621 -27.63 26.87 -0.72
C PRO A 621 -27.93 27.48 -2.09
N LYS A 622 -29.00 27.00 -2.74
CA LYS A 622 -29.46 27.61 -3.97
C LYS A 622 -29.64 29.09 -3.64
N ARG A 623 -28.88 29.96 -4.32
CA ARG A 623 -29.15 31.40 -4.26
C ARG A 623 -30.50 31.55 -4.94
N ASP A 624 -31.54 31.75 -4.13
CA ASP A 624 -32.88 32.14 -4.59
C ASP A 624 -32.84 33.51 -5.29
#